data_AF-A0A7K9LA54-F1
#
_entry.id   AF-A0A7K9LA54-F1
#
_cell.length_a   1.000
_cell.length_b   1.000
_cell.length_c   1.000
_cell.angle_alpha   90.00
_cell.angle_beta   90.00
_cell.angle_gamma   90.00
#
_symmetry.space_group_name_H-M   'P 1'
#
loop_
_entity.id
_entity.type
_entity.pdbx_description
1 polymer ?
#
loop_
_entity_poly.entity_id
_entity_poly.type
_entity_poly.pdbx_seq_one_letter_code
_entity_poly.pdbx_strand_id
1 'polypeptide(L)'
;QKFYLGALQLPNRTHPAVPVGDQSQARLLEVVGEKPVFDFKPKGHLELGEGLDIIRQRRLSHVSGHRSYYLCGAGALLQHALVTFTLRKLLSKGFLPMTVPDLLRGAVFEGCGVQPSATPSPVYNIDPARFEDLCLAGTSEVGIAGYFMDHAVQLQDLPVRVVCSSTCYRAETDTGREPWGLYRVHQFTKVEMFGVTAAERGTESEELLDEFLGLQKEIFLELGLHYR
;
A
#
# COMPACT_ATOMS: atom_id res chain seq x y z
N GLN A 1 22.55 -20.01 -14.22
CA GLN A 1 22.41 -19.49 -12.84
C GLN A 1 23.00 -18.09 -12.67
N LYS A 2 24.30 -17.83 -12.92
CA LYS A 2 24.90 -16.47 -12.79
C LYS A 2 24.20 -15.38 -13.63
N PHE A 3 23.73 -15.72 -14.83
CA PHE A 3 22.98 -14.79 -15.69
C PHE A 3 21.72 -14.25 -15.00
N TYR A 4 20.81 -15.12 -14.56
CA TYR A 4 19.54 -14.70 -13.95
C TYR A 4 19.74 -13.96 -12.62
N LEU A 5 20.72 -14.35 -11.81
CA LEU A 5 21.05 -13.63 -10.56
C LEU A 5 21.42 -12.17 -10.81
N GLY A 6 22.11 -11.86 -11.92
CA GLY A 6 22.41 -10.48 -12.31
C GLY A 6 21.24 -9.80 -13.03
N ALA A 7 20.58 -10.52 -13.94
CA ALA A 7 19.50 -9.97 -14.77
C ALA A 7 18.27 -9.55 -13.94
N LEU A 8 17.91 -10.31 -12.90
CA LEU A 8 16.79 -10.00 -11.99
C LEU A 8 17.04 -8.75 -11.12
N GLN A 9 18.27 -8.24 -11.08
CA GLN A 9 18.61 -7.00 -10.36
C GLN A 9 18.42 -5.75 -11.23
N LEU A 10 18.14 -5.91 -12.53
CA LEU A 10 17.89 -4.79 -13.41
C LEU A 10 16.52 -4.19 -13.09
N PRO A 11 16.40 -2.85 -12.96
CA PRO A 11 15.11 -2.21 -12.80
C PRO A 11 14.31 -2.27 -14.10
N ASN A 12 13.02 -1.95 -14.01
CA ASN A 12 12.22 -1.72 -15.20
C ASN A 12 12.74 -0.50 -16.01
N ARG A 13 12.30 -0.41 -17.26
CA ARG A 13 12.52 0.79 -18.10
C ARG A 13 11.83 2.00 -17.48
N THR A 14 12.39 3.18 -17.71
CA THR A 14 11.85 4.46 -17.22
C THR A 14 11.05 5.16 -18.30
N HIS A 15 9.85 5.62 -17.98
CA HIS A 15 9.02 6.39 -18.92
C HIS A 15 9.67 7.76 -19.23
N PRO A 16 9.66 8.24 -20.50
CA PRO A 16 10.36 9.49 -20.87
C PRO A 16 9.93 10.74 -20.11
N ALA A 17 8.69 10.77 -19.59
CA ALA A 17 8.18 11.92 -18.84
C ALA A 17 8.63 11.96 -17.37
N VAL A 18 9.27 10.91 -16.84
CA VAL A 18 9.71 10.84 -15.44
C VAL A 18 10.78 11.90 -15.18
N PRO A 19 10.61 12.78 -14.17
CA PRO A 19 11.63 13.76 -13.82
C PRO A 19 12.92 13.06 -13.36
N VAL A 20 14.07 13.56 -13.82
CA VAL A 20 15.38 13.03 -13.45
C VAL A 20 15.84 13.65 -12.13
N GLY A 21 16.21 12.81 -11.16
CA GLY A 21 16.83 13.24 -9.91
C GLY A 21 16.28 12.50 -8.69
N ASP A 22 16.55 13.04 -7.50
CA ASP A 22 16.05 12.51 -6.24
C ASP A 22 14.59 12.97 -5.96
N GLN A 23 14.08 12.65 -4.77
CA GLN A 23 12.72 13.03 -4.35
C GLN A 23 12.46 14.55 -4.40
N SER A 24 13.48 15.39 -4.26
CA SER A 24 13.32 16.86 -4.34
C SER A 24 12.96 17.34 -5.75
N GLN A 25 13.21 16.52 -6.77
CA GLN A 25 12.89 16.80 -8.18
C GLN A 25 11.49 16.32 -8.58
N ALA A 26 10.71 15.79 -7.63
CA ALA A 26 9.33 15.39 -7.90
C ALA A 26 8.52 16.58 -8.45
N ARG A 27 7.91 16.39 -9.62
CA ARG A 27 7.10 17.42 -10.28
C ARG A 27 5.74 17.49 -9.63
N LEU A 28 5.38 18.67 -9.12
CA LEU A 28 4.03 18.96 -8.67
C LEU A 28 3.08 19.03 -9.87
N LEU A 29 2.11 18.12 -9.94
CA LEU A 29 1.14 18.08 -11.03
C LEU A 29 -0.11 18.89 -10.71
N GLU A 30 -0.60 18.79 -9.46
CA GLU A 30 -1.84 19.42 -9.04
C GLU A 30 -1.81 19.69 -7.53
N VAL A 31 -2.56 20.70 -7.08
CA VAL A 31 -2.86 20.94 -5.66
C VAL A 31 -4.37 21.14 -5.57
N VAL A 32 -5.03 20.37 -4.70
CA VAL A 32 -6.50 20.39 -4.57
C VAL A 32 -6.90 20.81 -3.16
N GLY A 33 -7.90 21.69 -3.08
CA GLY A 33 -8.36 22.27 -1.83
C GLY A 33 -7.39 23.28 -1.22
N GLU A 34 -7.71 23.74 -0.02
CA GLU A 34 -6.90 24.69 0.73
C GLU A 34 -6.54 24.13 2.10
N LYS A 35 -5.41 24.57 2.66
CA LYS A 35 -5.04 24.22 4.03
C LYS A 35 -6.11 24.78 4.99
N PRO A 36 -6.69 23.96 5.88
CA PRO A 36 -7.65 24.45 6.86
C PRO A 36 -7.04 25.56 7.74
N VAL A 37 -7.81 26.61 7.98
CA VAL A 37 -7.44 27.73 8.86
C VAL A 37 -8.05 27.48 10.23
N PHE A 38 -7.21 27.50 11.27
CA PHE A 38 -7.62 27.35 12.66
C PHE A 38 -7.32 28.63 13.43
N ASP A 39 -8.24 29.04 14.30
CA ASP A 39 -8.06 30.12 15.28
C ASP A 39 -7.30 29.65 16.54
N PHE A 40 -6.88 28.38 16.56
CA PHE A 40 -6.03 27.76 17.57
C PHE A 40 -4.85 27.00 16.93
N LYS A 41 -3.86 26.62 17.74
CA LYS A 41 -2.74 25.79 17.27
C LYS A 41 -3.22 24.34 17.05
N PRO A 42 -3.21 23.82 15.81
CA PRO A 42 -3.66 22.46 15.55
C PRO A 42 -2.76 21.44 16.27
N LYS A 43 -3.40 20.44 16.88
CA LYS A 43 -2.72 19.34 17.59
C LYS A 43 -2.36 18.23 16.61
N GLY A 44 -1.31 17.47 16.92
CA GLY A 44 -0.96 16.27 16.16
C GLY A 44 -2.00 15.16 16.34
N HIS A 45 -2.09 14.24 15.38
CA HIS A 45 -3.11 13.18 15.40
C HIS A 45 -2.97 12.24 16.61
N LEU A 46 -1.74 11.99 17.10
CA LEU A 46 -1.54 11.17 18.28
C LEU A 46 -2.04 11.86 19.56
N GLU A 47 -1.77 13.16 19.71
CA GLU A 47 -2.28 13.94 20.86
C GLU A 47 -3.82 13.96 20.88
N LEU A 48 -4.44 14.17 19.70
CA LEU A 48 -5.90 14.09 19.55
C LEU A 48 -6.43 12.69 19.85
N GLY A 49 -5.77 11.66 19.30
CA GLY A 49 -6.16 10.27 19.42
C GLY A 49 -6.09 9.75 20.86
N GLU A 50 -5.03 10.12 21.60
CA GLU A 50 -4.89 9.81 23.02
C GLU A 50 -5.89 10.60 23.87
N GLY A 51 -6.11 11.88 23.55
CA GLY A 51 -7.06 12.73 24.27
C GLY A 51 -8.52 12.28 24.13
N LEU A 52 -8.86 11.60 23.04
CA LEU A 52 -10.17 11.03 22.78
C LEU A 52 -10.27 9.54 23.12
N ASP A 53 -9.19 8.91 23.59
CA ASP A 53 -9.08 7.46 23.82
C ASP A 53 -9.44 6.59 22.60
N ILE A 54 -9.07 7.07 21.40
CA ILE A 54 -9.32 6.38 20.12
C ILE A 54 -8.05 5.79 19.50
N ILE A 55 -6.87 6.24 19.95
CA ILE A 55 -5.56 5.69 19.55
C ILE A 55 -4.74 5.43 20.82
N ARG A 56 -4.20 4.21 20.95
CA ARG A 56 -3.26 3.85 22.02
C ARG A 56 -1.95 3.34 21.44
N GLN A 57 -0.84 3.99 21.82
CA GLN A 57 0.53 3.50 21.57
C GLN A 57 1.37 3.35 22.84
N ARG A 58 0.95 3.97 23.95
CA ARG A 58 1.70 3.93 25.20
C ARG A 58 1.64 2.55 25.87
N ARG A 59 2.76 2.18 26.51
CA ARG A 59 2.94 0.93 27.27
C ARG A 59 2.68 -0.33 26.43
N LEU A 60 3.09 -0.31 25.16
CA LEU A 60 2.95 -1.45 24.24
C LEU A 60 4.27 -2.17 23.95
N SER A 61 5.42 -1.65 24.41
CA SER A 61 6.75 -2.22 24.12
C SER A 61 6.85 -3.72 24.43
N HIS A 62 6.32 -4.15 25.59
CA HIS A 62 6.31 -5.56 26.01
C HIS A 62 5.05 -6.33 25.62
N VAL A 63 4.14 -5.69 24.86
CA VAL A 63 2.88 -6.30 24.41
C VAL A 63 2.93 -6.61 22.92
N SER A 64 3.21 -5.60 22.09
CA SER A 64 3.21 -5.69 20.63
C SER A 64 4.42 -4.99 19.98
N GLY A 65 5.37 -4.49 20.79
CA GLY A 65 6.58 -3.84 20.31
C GLY A 65 6.41 -2.33 20.05
N HIS A 66 7.43 -1.75 19.42
CA HIS A 66 7.40 -0.35 18.98
C HIS A 66 6.56 -0.19 17.71
N ARG A 67 6.05 1.03 17.45
CA ARG A 67 5.26 1.35 16.24
C ARG A 67 4.01 0.47 16.01
N SER A 68 3.57 -0.23 17.05
CA SER A 68 2.24 -0.84 17.11
C SER A 68 1.23 0.16 17.67
N TYR A 69 -0.05 -0.12 17.48
CA TYR A 69 -1.13 0.71 17.99
C TYR A 69 -2.41 -0.10 18.20
N TYR A 70 -3.32 0.45 19.00
CA TYR A 70 -4.72 0.05 19.02
C TYR A 70 -5.57 1.22 18.54
N LEU A 71 -6.62 0.91 17.78
CA LEU A 71 -7.74 1.82 17.52
C LEU A 71 -8.92 1.39 18.38
N CYS A 72 -9.51 2.35 19.10
CA CYS A 72 -10.61 2.11 20.04
C CYS A 72 -11.80 3.00 19.69
N GLY A 73 -13.02 2.55 20.02
CA GLY A 73 -14.24 3.35 19.86
C GLY A 73 -14.36 3.99 18.48
N ALA A 74 -14.44 5.33 18.45
CA ALA A 74 -14.56 6.09 17.20
C ALA A 74 -13.35 5.93 16.26
N GLY A 75 -12.15 5.63 16.76
CA GLY A 75 -10.98 5.35 15.93
C GLY A 75 -11.12 4.04 15.15
N ALA A 76 -11.66 2.99 15.80
CA ALA A 76 -11.94 1.73 15.13
C ALA A 76 -13.07 1.88 14.10
N LEU A 77 -14.14 2.60 14.46
CA LEU A 77 -15.22 2.93 13.53
C LEU A 77 -14.72 3.72 12.32
N LEU A 78 -13.80 4.68 12.52
CA LEU A 78 -13.21 5.45 11.43
C LEU A 78 -12.44 4.54 10.45
N GLN A 79 -11.64 3.59 10.94
CA GLN A 79 -10.96 2.62 10.07
C GLN A 79 -11.98 1.81 9.24
N HIS A 80 -13.01 1.26 9.89
CA HIS A 80 -14.05 0.48 9.19
C HIS A 80 -14.82 1.32 8.17
N ALA A 81 -15.13 2.58 8.50
CA ALA A 81 -15.81 3.51 7.60
C ALA A 81 -14.96 3.82 6.38
N LEU A 82 -13.67 4.14 6.55
CA LEU A 82 -12.75 4.44 5.44
C LEU A 82 -12.58 3.23 4.51
N VAL A 83 -12.36 2.03 5.06
CA VAL A 83 -12.26 0.80 4.26
C VAL A 83 -13.54 0.54 3.47
N THR A 84 -14.69 0.61 4.15
CA THR A 84 -16.00 0.34 3.53
C THR A 84 -16.34 1.38 2.46
N PHE A 85 -16.07 2.66 2.73
CA PHE A 85 -16.27 3.76 1.79
C PHE A 85 -15.48 3.50 0.50
N THR A 86 -14.18 3.26 0.60
CA THR A 86 -13.32 3.03 -0.56
C THR A 86 -13.72 1.77 -1.33
N LEU A 87 -14.01 0.65 -0.64
CA LEU A 87 -14.48 -0.57 -1.30
C LEU A 87 -15.79 -0.34 -2.06
N ARG A 88 -16.80 0.29 -1.44
CA ARG A 88 -18.09 0.56 -2.09
C ARG A 88 -17.93 1.45 -3.32
N LYS A 89 -17.06 2.46 -3.24
CA LYS A 89 -16.75 3.33 -4.37
C LYS A 89 -16.14 2.53 -5.54
N LEU A 90 -15.10 1.74 -5.29
CA LEU A 90 -14.43 0.95 -6.34
C LEU A 90 -15.33 -0.14 -6.93
N LEU A 91 -16.15 -0.79 -6.10
CA LEU A 91 -17.18 -1.72 -6.57
C LEU A 91 -18.17 -1.05 -7.53
N SER A 92 -18.60 0.18 -7.24
CA SER A 92 -19.48 0.94 -8.13
C SER A 92 -18.84 1.31 -9.47
N LYS A 93 -17.50 1.26 -9.55
CA LYS A 93 -16.70 1.47 -10.78
C LYS A 93 -16.35 0.16 -11.49
N GLY A 94 -16.91 -0.97 -11.06
CA GLY A 94 -16.74 -2.27 -11.72
C GLY A 94 -15.49 -3.05 -11.31
N PHE A 95 -14.83 -2.68 -10.21
CA PHE A 95 -13.71 -3.47 -9.68
C PHE A 95 -14.20 -4.81 -9.11
N LEU A 96 -13.51 -5.89 -9.45
CA LEU A 96 -13.72 -7.21 -8.86
C LEU A 96 -13.17 -7.22 -7.43
N PRO A 97 -14.00 -7.45 -6.38
CA PRO A 97 -13.51 -7.60 -5.03
C PRO A 97 -12.78 -8.92 -4.86
N MET A 98 -11.60 -8.88 -4.24
CA MET A 98 -10.82 -10.05 -3.88
C MET A 98 -10.47 -10.06 -2.40
N THR A 99 -10.25 -11.27 -1.88
CA THR A 99 -9.56 -11.52 -0.62
C THR A 99 -8.43 -12.48 -0.94
N VAL A 100 -7.21 -12.13 -0.53
CA VAL A 100 -5.99 -12.87 -0.86
C VAL A 100 -5.31 -13.39 0.42
N PRO A 101 -4.49 -14.45 0.35
CA PRO A 101 -3.67 -14.86 1.48
C PRO A 101 -2.68 -13.76 1.89
N ASP A 102 -2.51 -13.53 3.19
CA ASP A 102 -1.49 -12.59 3.72
C ASP A 102 -0.09 -13.24 3.86
N LEU A 103 -0.04 -14.59 3.92
CA LEU A 103 1.17 -15.39 3.96
C LEU A 103 1.43 -16.00 2.58
N LEU A 104 2.54 -15.60 1.95
CA LEU A 104 2.91 -16.04 0.60
C LEU A 104 4.35 -16.54 0.57
N ARG A 105 4.66 -17.32 -0.46
CA ARG A 105 6.02 -17.79 -0.77
C ARG A 105 6.89 -16.65 -1.28
N GLY A 106 8.19 -16.71 -0.97
CA GLY A 106 9.16 -15.68 -1.36
C GLY A 106 9.23 -15.44 -2.88
N ALA A 107 8.97 -16.46 -3.69
CA ALA A 107 8.95 -16.35 -5.14
C ALA A 107 7.93 -15.32 -5.67
N VAL A 108 6.78 -15.16 -4.99
CA VAL A 108 5.76 -14.18 -5.40
C VAL A 108 6.23 -12.75 -5.15
N PHE A 109 6.94 -12.52 -4.05
CA PHE A 109 7.56 -11.23 -3.75
C PHE A 109 8.64 -10.89 -4.77
N GLU A 110 9.51 -11.85 -5.09
CA GLU A 110 10.57 -11.65 -6.09
C GLU A 110 9.98 -11.33 -7.47
N GLY A 111 8.90 -12.00 -7.85
CA GLY A 111 8.13 -11.68 -9.06
C GLY A 111 7.55 -10.26 -9.09
N CYS A 112 7.26 -9.68 -7.92
CA CYS A 112 6.82 -8.29 -7.78
C CYS A 112 7.99 -7.29 -7.61
N GLY A 113 9.25 -7.74 -7.71
CA GLY A 113 10.43 -6.90 -7.51
C GLY A 113 10.75 -6.57 -6.04
N VAL A 114 10.12 -7.25 -5.09
CA VAL A 114 10.42 -7.14 -3.65
C VAL A 114 11.38 -8.25 -3.27
N GLN A 115 12.50 -7.92 -2.62
CA GLN A 115 13.50 -8.91 -2.18
C GLN A 115 13.27 -9.30 -0.72
N PRO A 116 12.70 -10.48 -0.40
CA PRO A 116 12.43 -10.87 0.99
C PRO A 116 13.70 -11.16 1.79
N SER A 117 14.79 -11.51 1.10
CA SER A 117 16.09 -11.86 1.66
C SER A 117 17.12 -10.72 1.64
N ALA A 118 16.72 -9.51 1.25
CA ALA A 118 17.60 -8.34 1.33
C ALA A 118 18.06 -8.10 2.77
N THR A 119 19.23 -7.48 2.94
CA THR A 119 19.72 -7.09 4.27
C THR A 119 19.95 -5.58 4.31
N PRO A 120 19.13 -4.81 5.05
CA PRO A 120 17.95 -5.22 5.81
C PRO A 120 16.72 -5.47 4.92
N SER A 121 15.91 -6.48 5.24
CA SER A 121 14.68 -6.80 4.49
C SER A 121 13.50 -5.95 4.99
N PRO A 122 12.63 -5.47 4.09
CA PRO A 122 11.36 -4.84 4.48
C PRO A 122 10.27 -5.86 4.85
N VAL A 123 10.50 -7.17 4.65
CA VAL A 123 9.50 -8.24 4.75
C VAL A 123 9.66 -9.02 6.06
N TYR A 124 8.54 -9.32 6.73
CA TYR A 124 8.53 -10.25 7.86
C TYR A 124 8.44 -11.69 7.34
N ASN A 125 9.32 -12.55 7.83
CA ASN A 125 9.35 -13.98 7.53
C ASN A 125 8.90 -14.78 8.75
N ILE A 126 8.15 -15.84 8.53
CA ILE A 126 7.85 -16.82 9.57
C ILE A 126 9.12 -17.63 9.86
N ASP A 127 9.25 -18.11 11.11
CA ASP A 127 10.40 -18.91 11.55
C ASP A 127 10.70 -20.08 10.59
N PRO A 128 11.79 -20.02 9.81
CA PRO A 128 12.09 -21.01 8.79
C PRO A 128 12.48 -22.38 9.37
N ALA A 129 12.82 -22.46 10.66
CA ALA A 129 13.05 -23.73 11.33
C ALA A 129 11.75 -24.51 11.60
N ARG A 130 10.59 -23.84 11.49
CA ARG A 130 9.26 -24.41 11.74
C ARG A 130 8.37 -24.43 10.51
N PHE A 131 8.42 -23.36 9.72
CA PHE A 131 7.59 -23.18 8.54
C PHE A 131 8.45 -22.69 7.38
N GLU A 132 8.58 -23.54 6.37
CA GLU A 132 9.39 -23.25 5.19
C GLU A 132 8.70 -22.19 4.31
N ASP A 133 9.45 -21.15 3.93
CA ASP A 133 9.10 -20.22 2.85
C ASP A 133 7.72 -19.56 2.99
N LEU A 134 7.48 -18.94 4.16
CA LEU A 134 6.30 -18.11 4.41
C LEU A 134 6.68 -16.70 4.84
N CYS A 135 6.17 -15.72 4.10
CA CYS A 135 6.42 -14.29 4.28
C CYS A 135 5.09 -13.54 4.40
N LEU A 136 5.02 -12.53 5.28
CA LEU A 136 3.87 -11.64 5.40
C LEU A 136 3.95 -10.50 4.38
N ALA A 137 2.86 -10.28 3.64
CA ALA A 137 2.81 -9.25 2.61
C ALA A 137 2.72 -7.82 3.18
N GLY A 138 3.50 -6.90 2.59
CA GLY A 138 3.44 -5.46 2.89
C GLY A 138 2.38 -4.67 2.09
N THR A 139 1.64 -5.39 1.23
CA THR A 139 0.55 -4.93 0.37
C THR A 139 -0.18 -6.15 -0.20
N SER A 140 -1.50 -6.08 -0.42
CA SER A 140 -2.26 -7.12 -1.14
C SER A 140 -1.83 -7.27 -2.60
N GLU A 141 -1.08 -6.33 -3.18
CA GLU A 141 -0.47 -6.44 -4.52
C GLU A 141 0.23 -7.79 -4.72
N VAL A 142 1.02 -8.25 -3.73
CA VAL A 142 1.75 -9.53 -3.81
C VAL A 142 0.77 -10.70 -3.91
N GLY A 143 -0.30 -10.69 -3.12
CA GLY A 143 -1.33 -11.73 -3.17
C GLY A 143 -2.13 -11.73 -4.47
N ILE A 144 -2.42 -10.54 -5.01
CA ILE A 144 -3.12 -10.40 -6.29
C ILE A 144 -2.22 -10.83 -7.46
N ALA A 145 -0.93 -10.46 -7.44
CA ALA A 145 0.04 -10.92 -8.42
C ALA A 145 0.17 -12.46 -8.41
N GLY A 146 0.22 -13.05 -7.22
CA GLY A 146 0.21 -14.51 -7.05
C GLY A 146 -1.04 -15.20 -7.61
N TYR A 147 -2.20 -14.53 -7.63
CA TYR A 147 -3.41 -15.06 -8.26
C TYR A 147 -3.28 -15.15 -9.80
N PHE A 148 -2.59 -14.20 -10.43
CA PHE A 148 -2.36 -14.21 -11.89
C PHE A 148 -1.11 -15.00 -12.30
N MET A 149 -0.23 -15.35 -11.37
CA MET A 149 1.00 -16.09 -11.63
C MET A 149 0.70 -17.44 -12.32
N ASP A 150 1.42 -17.73 -13.40
CA ASP A 150 1.27 -18.94 -14.22
C ASP A 150 -0.13 -19.18 -14.83
N HIS A 151 -0.96 -18.13 -14.92
CA HIS A 151 -2.30 -18.18 -15.52
C HIS A 151 -2.45 -17.15 -16.63
N ALA A 152 -3.35 -17.42 -17.58
CA ALA A 152 -3.71 -16.50 -18.65
C ALA A 152 -5.09 -15.88 -18.40
N VAL A 153 -5.25 -14.61 -18.76
CA VAL A 153 -6.52 -13.89 -18.80
C VAL A 153 -6.98 -13.77 -20.26
N GLN A 154 -8.28 -13.79 -20.50
CA GLN A 154 -8.81 -13.63 -21.86
C GLN A 154 -8.74 -12.17 -22.28
N LEU A 155 -8.37 -11.92 -23.53
CA LEU A 155 -8.25 -10.56 -24.08
C LEU A 155 -9.54 -9.74 -23.94
N GLN A 156 -10.69 -10.40 -24.10
CA GLN A 156 -12.01 -9.79 -23.98
C GLN A 156 -12.36 -9.32 -22.55
N ASP A 157 -11.67 -9.82 -21.53
CA ASP A 157 -11.90 -9.46 -20.13
C ASP A 157 -11.00 -8.29 -19.70
N LEU A 158 -10.13 -7.79 -20.60
CA LEU A 158 -9.19 -6.70 -20.31
C LEU A 158 -9.84 -5.31 -20.51
N PRO A 159 -9.49 -4.31 -19.68
CA PRO A 159 -8.63 -4.45 -18.50
C PRO A 159 -9.39 -5.05 -17.30
N VAL A 160 -8.76 -6.03 -16.65
CA VAL A 160 -9.24 -6.59 -15.38
C VAL A 160 -8.87 -5.60 -14.27
N ARG A 161 -9.86 -5.21 -13.48
CA ARG A 161 -9.71 -4.31 -12.33
C ARG A 161 -10.05 -5.06 -11.06
N VAL A 162 -9.14 -5.08 -10.11
CA VAL A 162 -9.28 -5.78 -8.83
C VAL A 162 -9.16 -4.79 -7.68
N VAL A 163 -10.03 -4.95 -6.69
CA VAL A 163 -9.92 -4.27 -5.40
C VAL A 163 -9.75 -5.28 -4.26
N CYS A 164 -8.81 -5.04 -3.35
CA CYS A 164 -8.59 -5.90 -2.19
C CYS A 164 -8.33 -5.07 -0.94
N SER A 165 -8.99 -5.41 0.17
CA SER A 165 -8.64 -4.90 1.50
C SER A 165 -7.86 -5.98 2.25
N SER A 166 -6.66 -5.67 2.72
CA SER A 166 -5.87 -6.61 3.54
C SER A 166 -5.11 -5.91 4.66
N THR A 167 -4.59 -6.72 5.59
CA THR A 167 -3.63 -6.25 6.59
C THR A 167 -2.24 -6.31 5.98
N CYS A 168 -1.51 -5.21 6.04
CA CYS A 168 -0.17 -5.06 5.47
C CYS A 168 0.86 -5.07 6.60
N TYR A 169 1.97 -5.78 6.40
CA TYR A 169 3.05 -5.92 7.37
C TYR A 169 4.38 -5.43 6.79
N ARG A 170 5.06 -4.49 7.46
CA ARG A 170 6.34 -3.94 7.00
C ARG A 170 7.34 -3.83 8.13
N ALA A 171 8.56 -4.34 7.91
CA ALA A 171 9.61 -4.32 8.93
C ALA A 171 10.16 -2.92 9.21
N GLU A 172 10.04 -1.98 8.27
CA GLU A 172 10.43 -0.56 8.42
C GLU A 172 11.78 -0.39 9.11
N THR A 173 12.78 -1.14 8.62
CA THR A 173 14.10 -1.35 9.23
C THR A 173 14.99 -0.12 9.23
N ASP A 174 14.62 0.93 8.50
CA ASP A 174 15.16 2.28 8.66
C ASP A 174 14.50 2.96 9.87
N THR A 175 15.21 2.94 11.00
CA THR A 175 14.73 3.27 12.35
C THR A 175 14.88 4.74 12.73
N GLY A 176 15.47 5.58 11.88
CA GLY A 176 15.81 6.96 12.22
C GLY A 176 14.66 7.96 12.24
N ARG A 177 13.45 7.58 11.81
CA ARG A 177 12.33 8.50 11.59
C ARG A 177 11.01 7.95 12.18
N GLU A 178 10.29 8.83 12.90
CA GLU A 178 8.92 8.62 13.41
C GLU A 178 8.71 7.46 14.42
N PRO A 179 9.23 7.54 15.66
CA PRO A 179 9.02 6.51 16.69
C PRO A 179 7.58 6.45 17.24
N TRP A 180 6.80 7.51 17.06
CA TRP A 180 5.43 7.67 17.56
C TRP A 180 4.51 8.17 16.44
N GLY A 181 3.22 7.92 16.57
CA GLY A 181 2.22 8.24 15.56
C GLY A 181 1.99 7.09 14.58
N LEU A 182 1.19 7.37 13.54
CA LEU A 182 0.70 6.37 12.59
C LEU A 182 1.32 6.55 11.19
N TYR A 183 2.29 7.44 11.05
CA TYR A 183 2.91 7.75 9.76
C TYR A 183 3.74 6.59 9.21
N ARG A 184 4.45 5.87 10.09
CA ARG A 184 5.23 4.68 9.78
C ARG A 184 5.02 3.63 10.87
N VAL A 185 4.29 2.57 10.55
CA VAL A 185 3.88 1.51 11.49
C VAL A 185 4.13 0.13 10.89
N HIS A 186 4.27 -0.89 11.74
CA HIS A 186 4.57 -2.24 11.29
C HIS A 186 3.37 -2.99 10.69
N GLN A 187 2.17 -2.58 11.06
CA GLN A 187 0.92 -3.20 10.65
C GLN A 187 -0.10 -2.12 10.34
N PHE A 188 -0.81 -2.20 9.22
CA PHE A 188 -1.90 -1.29 8.87
C PHE A 188 -2.87 -1.95 7.89
N THR A 189 -4.11 -1.44 7.78
CA THR A 189 -5.07 -1.90 6.76
C THR A 189 -4.99 -1.01 5.54
N LYS A 190 -5.00 -1.61 4.35
CA LYS A 190 -4.99 -0.89 3.06
C LYS A 190 -6.01 -1.49 2.11
N VAL A 191 -6.71 -0.63 1.37
CA VAL A 191 -7.50 -1.01 0.20
C VAL A 191 -6.64 -0.74 -1.04
N GLU A 192 -6.38 -1.78 -1.82
CA GLU A 192 -5.53 -1.74 -3.00
C GLU A 192 -6.36 -1.82 -4.28
N MET A 193 -5.97 -1.03 -5.28
CA MET A 193 -6.37 -1.22 -6.68
C MET A 193 -5.24 -1.94 -7.41
N PHE A 194 -5.59 -2.98 -8.18
CA PHE A 194 -4.66 -3.71 -9.03
C PHE A 194 -5.30 -3.91 -10.41
N GLY A 195 -4.50 -3.85 -11.47
CA GLY A 195 -5.01 -4.00 -12.82
C GLY A 195 -4.13 -4.88 -13.70
N VAL A 196 -4.77 -5.66 -14.56
CA VAL A 196 -4.14 -6.41 -15.65
C VAL A 196 -4.74 -5.91 -16.95
N THR A 197 -3.91 -5.44 -17.87
CA THR A 197 -4.37 -4.83 -19.12
C THR A 197 -3.57 -5.35 -20.31
N ALA A 198 -4.08 -5.08 -21.51
CA ALA A 198 -3.43 -5.41 -22.75
C ALA A 198 -2.20 -4.51 -23.01
N ALA A 199 -1.44 -4.83 -24.05
CA ALA A 199 -0.36 -4.00 -24.56
C ALA A 199 -0.38 -3.99 -26.10
N GLU A 200 -1.58 -3.94 -26.69
CA GLU A 200 -1.76 -3.96 -28.15
C GLU A 200 -1.40 -2.61 -28.78
N ARG A 201 -1.79 -1.51 -28.11
CA ARG A 201 -1.49 -0.13 -28.54
C ARG A 201 -0.23 0.42 -27.88
N GLY A 202 0.16 -0.14 -26.74
CA GLY A 202 1.27 0.34 -25.92
C GLY A 202 0.90 1.54 -25.03
N THR A 203 -0.39 1.87 -24.92
CA THR A 203 -0.92 2.99 -24.11
C THR A 203 -1.83 2.51 -22.98
N GLU A 204 -2.28 1.26 -23.02
CA GLU A 204 -3.37 0.77 -22.15
C GLU A 204 -2.98 0.75 -20.67
N SER A 205 -1.71 0.53 -20.34
CA SER A 205 -1.22 0.59 -18.96
C SER A 205 -1.08 2.03 -18.45
N GLU A 206 -0.81 2.99 -19.33
CA GLU A 206 -0.78 4.42 -19.00
C GLU A 206 -2.21 4.94 -18.77
N GLU A 207 -3.14 4.58 -19.65
CA GLU A 207 -4.57 4.89 -19.50
C GLU A 207 -5.15 4.34 -18.18
N LEU A 208 -4.77 3.11 -17.81
CA LEU A 208 -5.21 2.48 -16.56
C LEU A 208 -4.55 3.12 -15.32
N LEU A 209 -3.29 3.55 -15.43
CA LEU A 209 -2.61 4.31 -14.36
C LEU A 209 -3.30 5.66 -14.12
N ASP A 210 -3.66 6.37 -15.19
CA ASP A 210 -4.39 7.64 -15.11
C ASP A 210 -5.79 7.45 -14.53
N GLU A 211 -6.49 6.37 -14.88
CA GLU A 211 -7.78 6.00 -14.27
C GLU A 211 -7.62 5.79 -12.75
N PHE A 212 -6.63 5.02 -12.32
CA PHE A 212 -6.38 4.76 -10.89
C PHE A 212 -6.02 6.03 -10.14
N LEU A 213 -5.19 6.90 -10.73
CA LEU A 213 -4.87 8.21 -10.17
C LEU A 213 -6.13 9.08 -10.04
N GLY A 214 -7.00 9.09 -11.04
CA GLY A 214 -8.29 9.78 -11.00
C GLY A 214 -9.17 9.31 -9.85
N LEU A 215 -9.26 8.00 -9.63
CA LEU A 215 -10.03 7.41 -8.53
C LEU A 215 -9.44 7.77 -7.15
N GLN A 216 -8.11 7.79 -7.02
CA GLN A 216 -7.46 8.28 -5.79
C GLN A 216 -7.84 9.74 -5.52
N LYS A 217 -7.78 10.61 -6.53
CA LYS A 217 -8.20 12.02 -6.40
C LYS A 217 -9.66 12.13 -5.99
N GLU A 218 -10.57 11.37 -6.61
CA GLU A 218 -11.99 11.35 -6.21
C GLU A 218 -12.15 10.96 -4.73
N ILE A 219 -11.42 9.95 -4.24
CA ILE A 219 -11.47 9.52 -2.82
C ILE A 219 -11.04 10.66 -1.89
N PHE A 220 -9.91 11.32 -2.16
CA PHE A 220 -9.43 12.41 -1.30
C PHE A 220 -10.35 13.64 -1.35
N LEU A 221 -10.90 13.94 -2.53
CA LEU A 221 -11.85 15.03 -2.72
C LEU A 221 -13.16 14.80 -1.94
N GLU A 222 -13.72 13.60 -2.03
CA GLU A 222 -14.95 13.22 -1.31
C GLU A 222 -14.77 13.20 0.22
N LEU A 223 -13.54 12.94 0.70
CA LEU A 223 -13.17 13.05 2.11
C LEU A 223 -12.88 14.51 2.55
N GLY A 224 -12.90 15.47 1.62
CA GLY A 224 -12.64 16.88 1.91
C GLY A 224 -11.20 17.17 2.34
N LEU A 225 -10.23 16.37 1.88
CA LEU A 225 -8.83 16.52 2.24
C LEU A 225 -8.09 17.44 1.27
N HIS A 226 -7.20 18.28 1.80
CA HIS A 226 -6.23 19.02 0.99
C HIS A 226 -5.05 18.12 0.64
N TYR A 227 -4.71 18.01 -0.65
CA TYR A 227 -3.63 17.14 -1.13
C TYR A 227 -2.89 17.72 -2.35
N ARG A 228 -1.78 17.07 -2.69
CA ARG A 228 -0.93 17.35 -3.85
C ARG A 228 -0.26 16.07 -4.34
#